data_AF-A0A9D0CXI9-F1
#
_entry.id   AF-A0A9D0CXI9-F1
#
_cell.length_a   1.000
_cell.length_b   1.000
_cell.length_c   1.000
_cell.angle_alpha   90.00
_cell.angle_beta   90.00
_cell.angle_gamma   90.00
#
_symmetry.space_group_name_H-M   'P 1'
#
loop_
_entity.id
_entity.type
_entity.pdbx_description
1 polymer ?
#
loop_
_entity_poly.entity_id
_entity_poly.type
_entity_poly.pdbx_seq_one_letter_code
_entity_poly.pdbx_strand_id
1 'polypeptide(L)'
;MPLYIGLMSGTSMDGIDAALVELEGGNASVLDTHCAPLSPSLKTRLEAFCNQSMVSIEQLGEIDVELGRLFAQSAIKLMERNQLSPATITAIGSHGQTIFHAPNGSHPFTLQIGDA
;
A
#
# COMPACT_ATOMS: atom_id res chain seq x y z
N MET A 1 11.43 -15.91 15.18
CA MET A 1 10.17 -15.18 15.38
C MET A 1 9.79 -14.60 14.03
N PRO A 2 8.63 -14.94 13.46
CA PRO A 2 8.31 -14.58 12.08
C PRO A 2 7.90 -13.11 12.00
N LEU A 3 8.69 -12.33 11.27
CA LEU A 3 8.45 -10.91 11.02
C LEU A 3 7.65 -10.73 9.74
N TYR A 4 6.79 -9.72 9.73
CA TYR A 4 5.95 -9.33 8.61
C TYR A 4 5.98 -7.81 8.45
N ILE A 5 5.72 -7.34 7.23
CA ILE A 5 5.48 -5.93 6.98
C ILE A 5 4.05 -5.75 6.49
N GLY A 6 3.27 -4.91 7.16
CA GLY A 6 1.97 -4.45 6.68
C GLY A 6 2.12 -3.12 5.95
N LEU A 7 1.53 -2.98 4.77
CA LEU A 7 1.51 -1.76 3.98
C LEU A 7 0.06 -1.31 3.72
N MET A 8 -0.22 -0.04 3.96
CA MET A 8 -1.54 0.56 3.82
C MET A 8 -1.45 1.96 3.22
N SER A 9 -2.35 2.30 2.30
CA SER A 9 -2.63 3.69 1.96
C SER A 9 -4.12 3.95 2.07
N GLY A 10 -4.49 4.86 2.98
CA GLY A 10 -5.88 5.21 3.26
C GLY A 10 -6.55 5.97 2.13
N THR A 11 -7.86 6.11 2.20
CA THR A 11 -8.64 6.89 1.21
C THR A 11 -8.33 8.39 1.23
N SER A 12 -7.65 8.90 2.26
CA SER A 12 -7.18 10.28 2.29
C SER A 12 -5.97 10.53 1.39
N MET A 13 -5.29 9.47 0.94
CA MET A 13 -4.14 9.51 0.02
C MET A 13 -3.02 10.44 0.53
N ASP A 14 -2.88 10.56 1.85
CA ASP A 14 -1.87 11.43 2.47
C ASP A 14 -0.49 10.77 2.52
N GLY A 15 -0.44 9.44 2.52
CA GLY A 15 0.78 8.68 2.67
C GLY A 15 0.59 7.16 2.56
N ILE A 16 1.73 6.47 2.63
CA ILE A 16 1.84 5.03 2.77
C ILE A 16 2.33 4.76 4.19
N ASP A 17 1.49 4.07 4.96
CA ASP A 17 1.83 3.54 6.26
C ASP A 17 2.46 2.14 6.09
N ALA A 18 3.58 1.92 6.77
CA ALA A 18 4.28 0.66 6.85
C ALA A 18 4.46 0.28 8.33
N ALA A 19 4.11 -0.95 8.69
CA ALA A 19 4.27 -1.48 10.05
C ALA A 19 5.08 -2.77 10.03
N LEU A 20 6.11 -2.83 10.87
CA LEU A 20 6.89 -4.03 11.12
C LEU A 20 6.22 -4.76 12.29
N VAL A 21 5.80 -5.98 12.04
CA VAL A 21 4.97 -6.75 12.98
C VAL A 21 5.60 -8.11 13.23
N GLU A 22 5.62 -8.52 14.49
CA GLU A 22 5.89 -9.89 14.90
C GLU A 22 4.56 -10.61 15.15
N LEU A 23 4.39 -11.78 14.53
CA LEU A 23 3.20 -12.61 14.70
C LEU A 23 3.58 -13.95 15.35
N GLU A 24 3.27 -14.13 16.63
CA GLU A 24 3.64 -15.35 17.35
C GLU A 24 2.52 -15.81 18.30
N GLY A 25 2.20 -17.11 18.27
CA GLY A 25 1.23 -17.72 19.18
C GLY A 25 -0.18 -17.12 19.09
N GLY A 26 -0.57 -16.57 17.93
CA GLY A 26 -1.85 -15.87 17.73
C GLY A 26 -1.87 -14.42 18.22
N ASN A 27 -0.74 -13.90 18.72
CA ASN A 27 -0.58 -12.50 19.10
C ASN A 27 0.11 -11.71 17.98
N ALA A 28 -0.15 -10.41 17.94
CA ALA A 28 0.49 -9.47 17.05
C ALA A 28 1.14 -8.33 17.84
N SER A 29 2.43 -8.10 17.60
CA SER A 29 3.20 -7.03 18.23
C SER A 29 3.73 -6.09 17.15
N VAL A 30 3.38 -4.81 17.23
CA VAL A 30 3.96 -3.77 16.36
C VAL A 30 5.32 -3.40 16.91
N LEU A 31 6.37 -3.70 16.16
CA LEU A 31 7.75 -3.42 16.55
C LEU A 31 8.17 -2.01 16.14
N ASP A 32 7.73 -1.57 14.96
CA ASP A 32 8.09 -0.26 14.42
C ASP A 32 7.12 0.18 13.31
N THR A 33 7.02 1.48 13.06
CA THR A 33 6.11 2.08 12.07
C THR A 33 6.76 3.20 11.27
N HIS A 34 6.48 3.27 9.97
CA HIS A 34 6.95 4.32 9.08
C HIS A 34 5.76 4.86 8.27
N CYS A 35 5.67 6.19 8.12
CA CYS A 35 4.71 6.83 7.22
C CYS A 35 5.50 7.63 6.18
N ALA A 36 5.29 7.29 4.91
CA ALA A 36 5.88 8.00 3.77
C ALA A 36 4.81 8.87 3.11
N PRO A 37 4.95 10.21 3.09
CA PRO A 37 3.95 11.06 2.46
C PRO A 37 3.92 10.83 0.94
N LEU A 38 2.71 10.84 0.36
CA LEU A 38 2.57 10.87 -1.09
C LEU A 38 2.89 12.27 -1.61
N SER A 39 3.47 12.35 -2.80
CA SER A 39 3.72 13.65 -3.42
C SER A 39 2.38 14.34 -3.72
N PRO A 40 2.28 15.68 -3.60
CA PRO A 40 1.06 16.39 -3.93
C PRO A 40 0.55 16.11 -5.35
N SER A 41 1.48 15.95 -6.31
CA SER A 41 1.14 15.63 -7.70
C SER A 41 0.54 14.22 -7.85
N LEU A 42 1.06 13.22 -7.14
CA LEU A 42 0.49 11.87 -7.17
C LEU A 42 -0.85 11.83 -6.45
N LYS A 43 -0.99 12.53 -5.32
CA LYS A 43 -2.28 12.67 -4.62
C LYS A 43 -3.35 13.25 -5.55
N THR A 44 -3.07 14.38 -6.21
CA THR A 44 -4.02 14.98 -7.17
C THR A 44 -4.37 14.03 -8.32
N ARG A 45 -3.42 13.22 -8.81
CA ARG A 45 -3.72 12.20 -9.82
C ARG A 45 -4.65 11.12 -9.28
N LEU A 46 -4.37 10.55 -8.10
CA LEU A 46 -5.22 9.53 -7.48
C LEU A 46 -6.63 10.03 -7.18
N GLU A 47 -6.75 11.28 -6.70
CA GLU A 47 -8.04 11.95 -6.49
C GLU A 47 -8.80 12.09 -7.82
N ALA A 48 -8.12 12.45 -8.91
CA ALA A 48 -8.74 12.53 -10.22
C ALA A 48 -9.26 11.16 -10.68
N PHE A 49 -8.48 10.08 -10.50
CA PHE A 49 -8.90 8.72 -10.83
C PHE A 49 -10.17 8.28 -10.10
N CYS A 50 -10.33 8.65 -8.82
CA CYS A 50 -11.50 8.28 -8.04
C CYS A 50 -12.76 9.07 -8.41
N ASN A 51 -12.60 10.26 -9.00
CA ASN A 51 -13.70 11.16 -9.33
C ASN A 51 -14.05 11.21 -10.82
N GLN A 52 -13.21 10.66 -11.69
CA GLN A 52 -13.42 10.68 -13.13
C GLN A 52 -14.35 9.54 -13.59
N SER A 53 -15.21 9.86 -14.56
CA SER A 53 -16.07 8.89 -15.23
C SER A 53 -15.35 8.07 -16.31
N MET A 54 -14.18 8.53 -16.77
CA MET A 54 -13.35 7.84 -17.75
C MET A 54 -11.88 7.92 -17.36
N VAL A 55 -11.23 6.76 -17.35
CA VAL A 55 -9.80 6.59 -17.08
C VAL A 55 -9.26 5.61 -18.12
N SER A 56 -8.10 5.88 -18.70
CA SER A 56 -7.50 4.93 -19.64
C SER A 56 -6.82 3.77 -18.90
N ILE A 57 -6.84 2.57 -19.48
CA ILE A 57 -6.14 1.40 -18.92
C ILE A 57 -4.63 1.63 -18.85
N GLU A 58 -4.08 2.39 -19.80
CA GLU A 58 -2.66 2.78 -19.79
C GLU A 58 -2.33 3.63 -18.57
N GLN A 59 -3.12 4.68 -18.30
CA GLN A 59 -2.93 5.52 -17.12
C GLN A 59 -3.08 4.71 -15.83
N LEU A 60 -4.03 3.77 -15.79
CA LEU A 60 -4.23 2.86 -14.66
C LEU A 60 -3.00 1.97 -14.43
N GLY A 61 -2.42 1.40 -15.48
CA GLY A 61 -1.21 0.60 -15.38
C GLY A 61 0.02 1.41 -14.95
N GLU A 62 0.17 2.64 -15.44
CA GLU A 62 1.29 3.50 -15.04
C GLU A 62 1.24 3.85 -13.54
N ILE A 63 0.06 4.23 -13.03
CA ILE A 63 -0.10 4.62 -11.63
C ILE A 63 -0.05 3.42 -10.68
N ASP A 64 -0.49 2.24 -11.14
CA ASP A 64 -0.40 0.97 -10.42
C ASP A 64 1.07 0.59 -10.14
N VAL A 65 1.93 0.66 -11.17
CA VAL A 65 3.38 0.42 -11.05
C VAL A 65 4.06 1.51 -10.21
N GLU A 66 3.69 2.77 -10.39
CA GLU A 66 4.24 3.88 -9.60
C GLU A 66 3.97 3.69 -8.09
N LEU A 67 2.73 3.33 -7.74
CA LEU A 67 2.37 3.02 -6.35
C LEU A 67 3.07 1.77 -5.83
N GLY A 68 3.15 0.69 -6.61
CA GLY A 68 3.88 -0.53 -6.21
C GLY A 68 5.33 -0.23 -5.82
N ARG A 69 6.00 0.63 -6.59
CA ARG A 69 7.36 1.11 -6.27
C ARG A 69 7.43 1.91 -4.98
N LEU A 70 6.45 2.77 -4.70
CA LEU A 70 6.41 3.55 -3.46
C LEU A 70 6.13 2.66 -2.24
N PHE A 71 5.24 1.68 -2.37
CA PHE A 71 5.00 0.66 -1.35
C PHE A 71 6.27 -0.14 -1.05
N ALA A 72 6.97 -0.62 -2.09
CA ALA A 72 8.25 -1.30 -1.94
C ALA A 72 9.30 -0.42 -1.24
N GLN A 73 9.40 0.86 -1.60
CA GLN A 73 10.31 1.80 -0.94
C GLN A 73 10.00 1.98 0.54
N SER A 74 8.72 2.05 0.93
CA SER A 74 8.32 2.15 2.34
C SER A 74 8.72 0.91 3.14
N ALA A 75 8.56 -0.29 2.56
CA ALA A 75 9.01 -1.53 3.19
C ALA A 75 10.54 -1.58 3.31
N ILE A 76 11.28 -1.19 2.27
CA ILE A 76 12.75 -1.15 2.27
C ILE A 76 13.25 -0.19 3.36
N LYS A 77 12.72 1.03 3.44
CA LYS A 77 13.09 2.01 4.47
C LYS A 77 12.87 1.47 5.88
N LEU A 78 11.77 0.77 6.10
CA LEU A 78 11.45 0.18 7.40
C LEU A 78 12.44 -0.95 7.75
N MET A 79 12.82 -1.79 6.78
CA MET A 79 13.87 -2.81 6.98
C MET A 79 15.23 -2.18 7.26
N GLU A 80 15.65 -1.19 6.48
CA GLU A 80 16.93 -0.49 6.63
C GLU A 80 17.05 0.16 8.01
N ARG A 81 15.99 0.86 8.47
CA ARG A 81 15.95 1.49 9.79
C ARG A 81 16.13 0.50 10.93
N ASN A 82 15.63 -0.72 10.76
CA ASN A 82 15.73 -1.82 11.73
C ASN A 82 16.92 -2.75 11.48
N GLN A 83 17.80 -2.43 10.51
CA GLN A 83 18.95 -3.26 10.13
C GLN A 83 18.56 -4.70 9.79
N LEU A 84 17.38 -4.87 9.20
CA LEU A 84 16.84 -6.17 8.78
C LEU A 84 17.18 -6.44 7.32
N SER A 85 17.40 -7.72 7.01
CA SER A 85 17.52 -8.16 5.62
C SER A 85 16.15 -8.61 5.09
N PRO A 86 15.87 -8.50 3.77
CA PRO A 86 14.63 -9.03 3.19
C PRO A 86 14.39 -10.51 3.52
N ALA A 87 15.44 -11.31 3.65
CA ALA A 87 15.36 -12.73 3.99
C ALA A 87 14.83 -13.01 5.41
N THR A 88 14.78 -11.99 6.28
CA THR A 88 14.21 -12.10 7.64
C THR A 88 12.70 -11.76 7.69
N ILE A 89 12.16 -11.18 6.62
CA ILE A 89 10.74 -10.89 6.51
C ILE A 89 10.04 -12.08 5.85
N THR A 90 9.02 -12.60 6.51
CA THR A 90 8.26 -13.77 6.07
C THR A 90 7.37 -13.44 4.88
N ALA A 91 6.65 -12.31 4.97
CA ALA A 91 5.82 -11.79 3.90
C ALA A 91 5.53 -10.29 4.09
N ILE A 92 5.10 -9.66 3.01
CA ILE A 92 4.50 -8.33 3.02
C ILE A 92 3.01 -8.48 2.78
N GLY A 93 2.19 -7.94 3.67
CA GLY A 93 0.76 -7.75 3.44
C GLY A 93 0.52 -6.35 2.91
N SER A 94 0.25 -6.21 1.62
CA SER A 94 -0.06 -4.92 1.00
C SER A 94 -1.55 -4.82 0.73
N HIS A 95 -2.21 -3.82 1.31
CA HIS A 95 -3.59 -3.48 0.95
C HIS A 95 -3.66 -2.82 -0.44
N GLY A 96 -2.60 -2.11 -0.84
CA GLY A 96 -2.63 -1.21 -1.98
C GLY A 96 -3.44 0.06 -1.71
N GLN A 97 -3.83 0.75 -2.78
CA GLN A 97 -4.66 1.95 -2.78
C GLN A 97 -6.00 1.63 -3.44
N THR A 98 -7.10 1.79 -2.70
CA THR A 98 -8.44 1.68 -3.29
C THR A 98 -8.68 2.85 -4.25
N ILE A 99 -9.05 2.52 -5.49
CA ILE A 99 -9.51 3.49 -6.50
C ILE A 99 -10.99 3.37 -6.82
N PHE A 100 -11.61 2.22 -6.52
CA PHE A 100 -13.04 2.03 -6.67
C PHE A 100 -13.59 1.03 -5.65
N HIS A 101 -14.76 1.32 -5.10
CA HIS A 101 -15.43 0.45 -4.12
C HIS A 101 -16.94 0.46 -4.36
N ALA A 102 -17.48 -0.65 -4.86
CA ALA A 102 -18.89 -0.81 -5.19
C ALA A 102 -19.46 -2.13 -4.65
N PRO A 103 -19.64 -2.25 -3.32
CA PRO A 103 -20.13 -3.47 -2.67
C PRO A 103 -21.64 -3.72 -2.90
N ASN A 104 -22.39 -2.68 -3.28
CA ASN A 104 -23.85 -2.72 -3.39
C ASN A 104 -24.36 -2.75 -4.85
N GLY A 105 -23.46 -2.94 -5.82
CA GLY A 105 -23.83 -2.99 -7.25
C GLY A 105 -24.50 -4.31 -7.65
N SER A 106 -25.03 -4.38 -8.88
CA SER A 106 -25.56 -5.63 -9.46
C SER A 106 -24.50 -6.74 -9.55
N HIS A 107 -23.25 -6.34 -9.74
CA HIS A 107 -22.06 -7.17 -9.65
C HIS A 107 -21.09 -6.51 -8.67
N PRO A 108 -21.14 -6.86 -7.37
CA PRO A 108 -20.29 -6.24 -6.35
C PRO A 108 -18.81 -6.42 -6.64
N PHE A 109 -18.02 -5.35 -6.49
CA PHE A 109 -16.57 -5.41 -6.62
C PHE A 109 -15.86 -4.28 -5.87
N THR A 110 -14.55 -4.44 -5.73
CA THR A 110 -13.64 -3.40 -5.28
C THR A 110 -12.38 -3.48 -6.14
N LEU A 111 -11.69 -2.35 -6.31
CA LEU A 111 -10.46 -2.28 -7.09
C LEU A 111 -9.40 -1.53 -6.30
N GLN A 112 -8.31 -2.24 -6.01
CA GLN A 112 -7.09 -1.71 -5.43
C GLN A 112 -5.98 -1.77 -6.48
N ILE A 113 -5.07 -0.79 -6.41
CA ILE A 113 -3.85 -0.72 -7.20
C ILE A 113 -2.62 -0.61 -6.31
N GLY A 114 -1.45 -0.85 -6.88
CA GLY A 114 -0.18 -1.04 -6.22
C GLY A 114 0.39 -2.40 -6.60
N ASP A 115 1.03 -2.46 -7.77
CA ASP A 115 1.63 -3.67 -8.35
C ASP A 115 2.48 -4.42 -7.32
N ALA A 116 2.13 -5.69 -7.07
CA ALA A 116 2.49 -6.45 -5.88
C ALA A 116 3.58 -7.51 -6.10
#